data_AF-A0A976CTF0-F1
#
_entry.id   AF-A0A976CTF0-F1
#
_cell.length_a   1.000
_cell.length_b   1.000
_cell.length_c   1.000
_cell.angle_alpha   90.00
_cell.angle_beta   90.00
_cell.angle_gamma   90.00
#
_symmetry.space_group_name_H-M   'P 1'
#
loop_
_entity.id
_entity.type
_entity.pdbx_description
1 polymer ?
#
loop_
_entity_poly.entity_id
_entity_poly.type
_entity_poly.pdbx_seq_one_letter_code
_entity_poly.pdbx_strand_id
1 'polypeptide(L)' 'YLYSYQGKYLLVPNTPVEICLDCGMIYYDAAVLKEIERRFFAIHQQNEMPDSYIQIPSKSYT' A
#
# COMPACT_ATOMS: atom_id res chain seq x y z
N TYR A 1 3.67 -2.59 -1.86
CA TYR A 1 3.66 -1.50 -0.86
C TYR A 1 2.49 -1.71 0.09
N LEU A 2 2.67 -1.48 1.39
CA LEU A 2 1.58 -1.49 2.37
C LEU A 2 1.34 -0.04 2.80
N TYR A 3 0.24 0.55 2.33
CA TYR A 3 -0.17 1.89 2.77
C TYR A 3 -1.02 1.76 4.03
N SER A 4 -0.72 2.53 5.06
CA SER A 4 -1.47 2.54 6.32
C SER A 4 -1.79 3.95 6.77
N TYR A 5 -3.05 4.18 7.17
CA TYR A 5 -3.49 5.44 7.75
C TYR A 5 -4.60 5.17 8.76
N GLN A 6 -4.45 5.69 9.99
CA GLN A 6 -5.43 5.55 11.08
C GLN A 6 -5.91 4.09 11.32
N GLY A 7 -4.98 3.13 11.30
CA GLY A 7 -5.29 1.72 11.54
C GLY A 7 -6.02 1.00 10.40
N LYS A 8 -6.23 1.67 9.26
CA LYS A 8 -6.71 1.06 8.01
C LYS A 8 -5.53 0.82 7.07
N TYR A 9 -5.68 -0.16 6.19
CA TYR A 9 -4.61 -0.64 5.33
C TYR A 9 -5.08 -0.83 3.89
N LEU A 10 -4.21 -0.49 2.94
CA LEU A 10 -4.33 -0.90 1.54
C LEU A 10 -3.04 -1.61 1.13
N LEU A 11 -3.18 -2.88 0.75
CA LEU A 11 -2.10 -3.64 0.12
C LEU A 11 -2.08 -3.31 -1.38
N VAL A 12 -0.96 -2.76 -1.84
CA VAL A 12 -0.72 -2.43 -3.25
C VAL A 12 0.38 -3.36 -3.76
N PRO A 13 0.04 -4.53 -4.32
CA PRO A 13 1.05 -5.42 -4.91
C PRO A 13 1.70 -4.76 -6.14
N ASN A 14 2.91 -5.19 -6.49
CA ASN A 14 3.63 -4.73 -7.69
C ASN A 14 3.77 -3.21 -7.82
N THR A 15 3.84 -2.48 -6.70
CA THR A 15 4.14 -1.04 -6.72
C THR A 15 5.48 -0.82 -7.42
N PRO A 16 5.56 0.00 -8.48
CA PRO A 16 6.81 0.25 -9.18
C PRO A 16 7.79 0.95 -8.25
N VAL A 17 9.04 0.52 -8.31
CA VAL A 17 10.15 1.03 -7.51
C VAL A 17 11.41 1.12 -8.33
N GLU A 18 12.26 2.07 -7.97
CA GLU A 18 13.66 2.05 -8.34
C GLU A 18 14.48 1.57 -7.14
N ILE A 19 15.53 0.80 -7.39
CA ILE A 19 16.42 0.28 -6.36
C ILE A 19 17.83 0.73 -6.70
N CYS A 20 18.50 1.42 -5.77
CA CYS A 20 19.92 1.70 -5.91
C CYS A 20 20.69 0.37 -5.83
N LEU A 21 21.39 0.02 -6.89
CA LEU A 21 22.14 -1.24 -6.97
C LEU A 21 23.37 -1.26 -6.04
N ASP A 22 23.85 -0.09 -5.60
CA ASP A 22 25.03 0.02 -4.74
C ASP A 22 24.70 -0.12 -3.25
N CYS A 23 23.55 0.42 -2.80
CA CYS A 23 23.20 0.45 -1.37
C CYS A 23 21.86 -0.19 -1.02
N GLY A 24 21.09 -0.66 -2.01
CA GLY A 24 19.78 -1.30 -1.82
C GLY A 24 18.65 -0.35 -1.41
N MET A 25 18.87 0.97 -1.44
CA MET A 25 17.84 1.95 -1.13
C MET A 25 16.71 1.89 -2.18
N ILE A 26 15.47 1.90 -1.70
CA ILE A 26 14.26 1.84 -2.53
C ILE A 26 13.69 3.24 -2.68
N TYR A 27 13.42 3.63 -3.92
CA TYR A 27 12.78 4.90 -4.27
C TYR A 27 11.41 4.65 -4.88
N TYR A 28 10.45 5.46 -4.47
CA TYR A 28 9.10 5.47 -5.02
C TYR A 28 8.86 6.81 -5.70
N ASP A 29 8.32 6.79 -6.90
CA ASP A 29 7.88 8.01 -7.57
C ASP A 29 6.75 8.68 -6.77
N ALA A 30 6.85 10.00 -6.58
CA ALA A 30 5.90 10.75 -5.77
C ALA A 30 4.47 10.71 -6.34
N ALA A 31 4.30 10.65 -7.67
CA ALA A 31 3.00 10.53 -8.30
C ALA A 31 2.38 9.14 -8.02
N VAL A 32 3.19 8.08 -8.00
CA VAL A 32 2.74 6.73 -7.63
C VAL A 32 2.23 6.71 -6.19
N LEU A 33 2.97 7.31 -5.25
CA LEU A 33 2.55 7.38 -3.85
C LEU A 33 1.26 8.20 -3.66
N LYS A 34 1.11 9.31 -4.37
CA LYS A 34 -0.10 10.14 -4.33
C LYS A 34 -1.32 9.40 -4.90
N GLU A 35 -1.16 8.63 -5.96
CA GLU A 35 -2.25 7.84 -6.52
C GLU A 35 -2.68 6.70 -5.57
N ILE A 36 -1.71 6.07 -4.88
CA ILE A 36 -2.02 5.08 -3.84
C ILE A 36 -2.83 5.71 -2.70
N GLU A 37 -2.43 6.89 -2.22
CA GLU A 37 -3.16 7.62 -1.19
C GLU A 37 -4.58 7.99 -1.64
N ARG A 38 -4.73 8.51 -2.86
CA ARG A 38 -6.05 8.84 -3.44
C ARG A 38 -6.97 7.63 -3.48
N ARG A 39 -6.48 6.48 -3.98
CA ARG A 39 -7.24 5.22 -4.03
C ARG A 39 -7.60 4.70 -2.65
N PHE A 40 -6.68 4.77 -1.69
CA PHE A 40 -6.95 4.39 -0.30
C PHE A 40 -8.16 5.14 0.26
N PHE A 41 -8.20 6.47 0.08
CA PHE A 41 -9.33 7.26 0.54
C PHE A 41 -10.62 6.95 -0.24
N ALA A 42 -10.55 6.80 -1.56
CA ALA A 42 -11.70 6.46 -2.39
C ALA A 42 -12.32 5.11 -1.99
N ILE A 43 -11.50 4.08 -1.76
CA ILE A 43 -11.93 2.76 -1.31
C ILE A 43 -12.62 2.84 0.06
N HIS A 44 -12.01 3.53 1.02
CA HIS A 44 -12.57 3.65 2.36
C HIS A 44 -13.79 4.59 2.47
N GLN A 45 -14.01 5.44 1.47
CA GLN A 45 -15.22 6.24 1.30
C GLN A 45 -16.27 5.57 0.43
N GLN A 46 -16.04 4.33 -0.03
CA GLN A 46 -16.94 3.56 -0.90
C GLN A 46 -17.15 4.17 -2.29
N ASN A 47 -16.23 5.04 -2.73
CA ASN A 47 -16.24 5.65 -4.07
C ASN A 47 -15.52 4.78 -5.11
N GLU A 48 -14.69 3.84 -4.67
CA GLU A 48 -14.03 2.83 -5.50
C GLU A 48 -14.10 1.47 -4.80
N MET A 49 -14.11 0.37 -5.57
CA MET A 49 -14.02 -0.98 -5.02
C MET A 49 -12.59 -1.49 -5.17
N PRO A 50 -12.01 -2.14 -4.14
CA PRO A 50 -10.72 -2.78 -4.30
C PRO A 50 -10.85 -4.02 -5.19
N ASP A 51 -9.74 -4.40 -5.84
CA ASP A 51 -9.69 -5.60 -6.69
C ASP A 51 -10.00 -6.89 -5.90
N SER A 52 -9.59 -6.93 -4.62
CA SER A 52 -9.89 -8.04 -3.71
C SER A 52 -9.70 -7.64 -2.25
N TYR A 53 -10.29 -8.42 -1.35
CA TYR A 53 -10.02 -8.36 0.08
C TYR A 53 -9.25 -9.62 0.50
N ILE A 54 -8.21 -9.43 1.32
CA ILE A 54 -7.44 -10.54 1.88
C ILE A 54 -7.75 -10.74 3.36
N GLN A 55 -7.84 -12.00 3.79
CA GLN A 55 -7.95 -12.38 5.20
C GLN A 55 -6.54 -12.64 5.72
N ILE A 56 -6.10 -11.90 6.73
CA ILE A 56 -4.77 -12.06 7.31
C ILE A 56 -4.91 -12.71 8.69
N PRO A 57 -4.49 -13.97 8.87
CA PRO A 57 -4.46 -14.58 10.19
C PRO A 57 -3.42 -13.85 11.06
N SER A 58 -3.78 -13.55 12.30
CA SER A 58 -2.86 -12.99 13.29
C SER A 58 -2.64 -13.98 14.42
N LYS A 59 -1.44 -13.96 14.99
CA LYS A 59 -1.10 -14.75 16.17
C LYS A 59 -0.24 -13.91 17.08
N SER A 60 -0.72 -13.71 18.31
CA SER A 60 0.09 -13.10 19.36
C SER A 60 1.22 -14.05 19.75
N TYR A 61 2.40 -13.50 20.04
CA TYR A 61 3.53 -14.28 20.54
C TYR A 61 3.35 -14.74 21.99
N THR A 62 2.39 -14.14 22.71
CA THR A 62 2.14 -14.34 24.16
C THR A 62 1.50 -15.68 24.47
#